data_AF-E1QRM5-F1
#
_entry.id   AF-E1QRM5-F1
#
_cell.length_a   1.000
_cell.length_b   1.000
_cell.length_c   1.000
_cell.angle_alpha   90.00
_cell.angle_beta   90.00
_cell.angle_gamma   90.00
#
_symmetry.space_group_name_H-M   'P 1'
#
loop_
_entity.id
_entity.type
_entity.pdbx_description
1 polymer ?
#
loop_
_entity_poly.entity_id
_entity_poly.type
_entity_poly.pdbx_seq_one_letter_code
_entity_poly.pdbx_strand_id
1 'polypeptide(L)'
;MLFDLEPKSKREDLFGRDNEVNAIVNFIRSKSRFLAIYGIRRVGKTSVLRVSLNEASIPYCYIDARMLENDFTKRRLYQLISNCLTELSIKWRLENAIRNITRAVRGINILDSGIELNVEIDWRNAHLTDLLNALSMNLSQIVIAIDEAQILRMMKGFGKIDFTQVLAYTYDNLNNVKVVLTGSEVGLLHDFLGLDNPKSPLYGRFVEELTIKPFSRGASIQFLITGFRQYGVEVTINEVLDVVDKLDGIVGWLTYYGNARVRGINNINEIYERAMKLIDGDLKSLLSRSIYYGLVLEAIARGRKHFNEIREYITLRLNKYVALSEVERALSNLMKMSIITRVAHGEYEIMDPIIRMKFSQV
;
A
#
# COMPACT_ATOMS: atom_id res chain seq x y z
N MET A 1 -8.58 19.46 -1.54
CA MET A 1 -7.64 20.26 -0.72
C MET A 1 -6.50 19.38 -0.19
N LEU A 2 -5.31 19.95 0.04
CA LEU A 2 -4.09 19.19 0.34
C LEU A 2 -4.09 18.52 1.72
N PHE A 3 -4.71 19.15 2.73
CA PHE A 3 -4.75 18.63 4.11
C PHE A 3 -6.00 17.80 4.42
N ASP A 4 -6.73 17.35 3.40
CA ASP A 4 -7.74 16.31 3.60
C ASP A 4 -7.03 14.98 3.92
N LEU A 5 -7.56 14.21 4.88
CA LEU A 5 -6.96 12.95 5.32
C LEU A 5 -7.28 11.79 4.36
N GLU A 6 -8.33 11.91 3.57
CA GLU A 6 -8.72 10.87 2.62
C GLU A 6 -7.74 10.76 1.45
N PRO A 7 -7.51 9.54 0.91
CA PRO A 7 -6.69 9.37 -0.28
C PRO A 7 -7.26 10.15 -1.47
N LYS A 8 -6.40 10.90 -2.17
CA LYS A 8 -6.80 11.77 -3.27
C LYS A 8 -7.26 10.95 -4.47
N SER A 9 -8.30 11.44 -5.14
CA SER A 9 -8.87 10.85 -6.34
C SER A 9 -8.79 11.78 -7.56
N LYS A 10 -8.45 13.05 -7.37
CA LYS A 10 -8.29 14.04 -8.43
C LYS A 10 -6.87 14.58 -8.49
N ARG A 11 -6.41 14.88 -9.71
CA ARG A 11 -5.06 15.42 -9.96
C ARG A 11 -4.82 16.77 -9.28
N GLU A 12 -5.82 17.65 -9.29
CA GLU A 12 -5.76 18.97 -8.65
C GLU A 12 -5.50 18.92 -7.13
N ASP A 13 -5.86 17.81 -6.49
CA ASP A 13 -5.66 17.60 -5.05
C ASP A 13 -4.36 16.87 -4.73
N LEU A 14 -3.60 16.42 -5.73
CA LEU A 14 -2.40 15.59 -5.57
C LEU A 14 -1.13 16.40 -5.86
N PHE A 15 -0.50 16.89 -4.80
CA PHE A 15 0.71 17.70 -4.90
C PHE A 15 1.95 16.90 -5.32
N GLY A 16 2.67 17.40 -6.33
CA GLY A 16 4.06 17.02 -6.60
C GLY A 16 4.28 15.59 -7.08
N ARG A 17 3.26 14.93 -7.64
CA ARG A 17 3.31 13.52 -8.12
C ARG A 17 3.01 13.36 -9.60
N ASP A 18 3.16 14.42 -10.39
CA ASP A 18 2.84 14.38 -11.83
C ASP A 18 3.66 13.34 -12.59
N ASN A 19 4.94 13.16 -12.23
CA ASN A 19 5.81 12.18 -12.87
C ASN A 19 5.33 10.75 -12.59
N GLU A 20 5.01 10.43 -11.35
CA GLU A 20 4.51 9.12 -10.96
C GLU A 20 3.13 8.84 -11.58
N VAL A 21 2.24 9.83 -11.60
CA VAL A 21 0.92 9.71 -12.26
C VAL A 21 1.10 9.45 -13.77
N ASN A 22 1.92 10.26 -14.44
CA ASN A 22 2.16 10.10 -15.87
C ASN A 22 2.83 8.75 -16.19
N ALA A 23 3.74 8.26 -15.34
CA ALA A 23 4.35 6.94 -15.50
C ALA A 23 3.30 5.82 -15.45
N ILE A 24 2.37 5.85 -14.49
CA ILE A 24 1.30 4.85 -14.38
C ILE A 24 0.32 4.94 -15.55
N VAL A 25 -0.09 6.16 -15.95
CA VAL A 25 -0.97 6.36 -17.11
C VAL A 25 -0.32 5.85 -18.39
N ASN A 26 0.98 6.13 -18.59
CA ASN A 26 1.74 5.63 -19.73
C ASN A 26 1.84 4.10 -19.71
N PHE A 27 2.12 3.50 -18.55
CA PHE A 27 2.10 2.04 -18.39
C PHE A 27 0.75 1.45 -18.81
N ILE A 28 -0.37 2.00 -18.31
CA ILE A 28 -1.72 1.51 -18.62
C ILE A 28 -1.98 1.53 -20.14
N ARG A 29 -1.51 2.57 -20.84
CA ARG A 29 -1.65 2.74 -22.30
C ARG A 29 -0.61 1.99 -23.13
N SER A 30 0.47 1.52 -22.50
CA SER A 30 1.55 0.81 -23.18
C SER A 30 1.18 -0.64 -23.53
N LYS A 31 2.14 -1.41 -24.07
CA LYS A 31 2.00 -2.86 -24.26
C LYS A 31 2.29 -3.67 -22.98
N SER A 32 2.97 -3.08 -22.00
CA SER A 32 3.37 -3.75 -20.75
C SER A 32 2.17 -4.18 -19.92
N ARG A 33 2.27 -5.35 -19.28
CA ARG A 33 1.09 -6.02 -18.72
C ARG A 33 0.93 -5.73 -17.24
N PHE A 34 2.03 -5.72 -16.49
CA PHE A 34 2.07 -5.72 -15.04
C PHE A 34 2.97 -4.58 -14.54
N LEU A 35 2.51 -3.87 -13.51
CA LEU A 35 3.24 -2.82 -12.81
C LEU A 35 3.18 -3.06 -11.31
N ALA A 36 4.33 -3.04 -10.64
CA ALA A 36 4.45 -3.04 -9.19
C ALA A 36 4.86 -1.64 -8.69
N ILE A 37 4.06 -1.08 -7.80
CA ILE A 37 4.26 0.24 -7.19
C ILE A 37 4.72 0.05 -5.74
N TYR A 38 5.97 0.37 -5.48
CA TYR A 38 6.62 0.27 -4.19
C TYR A 38 6.65 1.61 -3.46
N GLY A 39 6.82 1.56 -2.14
CA GLY A 39 7.07 2.74 -1.32
C GLY A 39 6.53 2.55 0.09
N ILE A 40 7.12 3.22 1.06
CA ILE A 40 6.75 3.05 2.47
C ILE A 40 5.29 3.43 2.76
N ARG A 41 4.79 3.02 3.93
CA ARG A 41 3.45 3.39 4.40
C ARG A 41 3.33 4.91 4.47
N ARG A 42 2.16 5.47 4.14
CA ARG A 42 1.85 6.92 4.16
C ARG A 42 2.60 7.81 3.15
N VAL A 43 3.34 7.25 2.20
CA VAL A 43 4.03 8.04 1.16
C VAL A 43 3.11 8.57 0.04
N GLY A 44 1.84 8.11 0.00
CA GLY A 44 0.82 8.55 -0.95
C GLY A 44 0.49 7.57 -2.08
N LYS A 45 0.97 6.32 -2.04
CA LYS A 45 0.74 5.30 -3.09
C LYS A 45 -0.73 5.18 -3.53
N THR A 46 -1.64 4.98 -2.58
CA THR A 46 -3.08 4.86 -2.84
C THR A 46 -3.64 6.08 -3.57
N SER A 47 -3.20 7.29 -3.20
CA SER A 47 -3.65 8.54 -3.84
C SER A 47 -3.13 8.63 -5.28
N VAL A 48 -1.83 8.35 -5.49
CA VAL A 48 -1.21 8.33 -6.82
C VAL A 48 -1.89 7.31 -7.72
N LEU A 49 -2.15 6.10 -7.23
CA LEU A 49 -2.84 5.05 -7.98
C LEU A 49 -4.27 5.47 -8.35
N ARG A 50 -5.07 5.95 -7.39
CA ARG A 50 -6.46 6.38 -7.64
C ARG A 50 -6.54 7.50 -8.68
N VAL A 51 -5.69 8.52 -8.55
CA VAL A 51 -5.61 9.60 -9.54
C VAL A 51 -5.23 9.04 -10.91
N SER A 52 -4.20 8.18 -10.98
CA SER A 52 -3.76 7.60 -12.26
C SER A 52 -4.83 6.77 -12.95
N LEU A 53 -5.60 5.98 -12.20
CA LEU A 53 -6.72 5.18 -12.73
C LEU A 53 -7.84 6.08 -13.30
N ASN A 54 -8.15 7.18 -12.62
CA ASN A 54 -9.13 8.15 -13.10
C ASN A 54 -8.63 8.88 -14.36
N GLU A 55 -7.37 9.31 -14.38
CA GLU A 55 -6.76 10.02 -15.52
C GLU A 55 -6.60 9.11 -16.76
N ALA A 56 -6.32 7.82 -16.56
CA ALA A 56 -6.16 6.87 -17.66
C ALA A 56 -7.43 6.71 -18.51
N SER A 57 -8.61 6.96 -17.92
CA SER A 57 -9.92 6.84 -18.58
C SER A 57 -10.20 5.44 -19.16
N ILE A 58 -9.76 4.39 -18.46
CA ILE A 58 -9.96 2.98 -18.83
C ILE A 58 -10.72 2.25 -17.71
N PRO A 59 -11.66 1.34 -18.03
CA PRO A 59 -12.35 0.51 -17.03
C PRO A 59 -11.38 -0.14 -16.06
N TYR A 60 -11.66 -0.03 -14.77
CA TYR A 60 -10.79 -0.61 -13.75
C TYR A 60 -11.57 -1.17 -12.57
N CYS A 61 -11.03 -2.25 -12.02
CA CYS A 61 -11.43 -2.79 -10.72
C CYS A 61 -10.32 -2.47 -9.72
N TYR A 62 -10.67 -1.74 -8.66
CA TYR A 62 -9.77 -1.39 -7.56
C TYR A 62 -10.08 -2.25 -6.34
N ILE A 63 -9.08 -2.99 -5.84
CA ILE A 63 -9.20 -3.89 -4.70
C ILE A 63 -8.20 -3.45 -3.63
N ASP A 64 -8.70 -3.09 -2.45
CA ASP A 64 -7.86 -2.87 -1.26
C ASP A 64 -7.67 -4.20 -0.52
N ALA A 65 -6.49 -4.81 -0.66
CA ALA A 65 -6.22 -6.12 -0.05
C ALA A 65 -6.19 -6.06 1.48
N ARG A 66 -6.04 -4.88 2.10
CA ARG A 66 -6.14 -4.74 3.57
C ARG A 66 -7.50 -5.14 4.11
N MET A 67 -8.55 -5.11 3.28
CA MET A 67 -9.89 -5.52 3.67
C MET A 67 -10.01 -7.05 3.92
N LEU A 68 -8.97 -7.82 3.60
CA LEU A 68 -8.81 -9.24 3.95
C LEU A 68 -8.10 -9.46 5.28
N GLU A 69 -7.49 -8.42 5.86
CA GLU A 69 -6.83 -8.56 7.16
C GLU A 69 -7.87 -9.02 8.19
N ASN A 70 -7.49 -10.03 8.98
CA ASN A 70 -8.33 -10.75 9.94
C ASN A 70 -9.34 -11.76 9.34
N ASP A 71 -9.57 -11.78 8.03
CA ASP A 71 -10.44 -12.77 7.34
C ASP A 71 -9.87 -13.16 5.97
N PHE A 72 -8.96 -14.13 5.98
CA PHE A 72 -8.32 -14.69 4.78
C PHE A 72 -9.11 -15.85 4.16
N THR A 73 -10.44 -15.75 4.13
CA THR A 73 -11.31 -16.77 3.51
C THR A 73 -11.61 -16.47 2.05
N LYS A 74 -11.91 -17.52 1.26
CA LYS A 74 -12.41 -17.34 -0.11
C LYS A 74 -13.65 -16.47 -0.12
N ARG A 75 -14.61 -16.72 0.77
CA ARG A 75 -15.86 -15.96 0.87
C ARG A 75 -15.59 -14.45 0.94
N ARG A 76 -14.73 -14.01 1.86
CA ARG A 76 -14.38 -12.59 2.01
C ARG A 76 -13.74 -12.02 0.75
N LEU A 77 -12.84 -12.76 0.11
CA LEU A 77 -12.23 -12.34 -1.14
C LEU A 77 -13.26 -12.15 -2.26
N TYR A 78 -14.13 -13.13 -2.48
CA TYR A 78 -15.15 -13.03 -3.52
C TYR A 78 -16.16 -11.91 -3.24
N GLN A 79 -16.43 -11.57 -1.97
CA GLN A 79 -17.20 -10.37 -1.63
C GLN A 79 -16.50 -9.06 -2.06
N LEU A 80 -15.18 -8.94 -1.84
CA LEU A 80 -14.43 -7.77 -2.32
C LEU A 80 -14.47 -7.66 -3.86
N ILE A 81 -14.35 -8.80 -4.55
CA ILE A 81 -14.44 -8.84 -6.01
C ILE A 81 -15.86 -8.50 -6.48
N SER A 82 -16.90 -9.00 -5.80
CA SER A 82 -18.31 -8.63 -6.03
C SER A 82 -18.49 -7.13 -5.99
N ASN A 83 -18.07 -6.49 -4.89
CA ASN A 83 -18.19 -5.04 -4.72
C ASN A 83 -17.46 -4.30 -5.83
N CYS A 84 -16.26 -4.77 -6.18
CA CYS A 84 -15.46 -4.18 -7.24
C CYS A 84 -16.14 -4.29 -8.62
N LEU A 85 -16.75 -5.42 -8.94
CA LEU A 85 -17.49 -5.61 -10.19
C LEU A 85 -18.77 -4.75 -10.23
N THR A 86 -19.46 -4.60 -9.10
CA THR A 86 -20.59 -3.68 -8.96
C THR A 86 -20.15 -2.24 -9.24
N GLU A 87 -19.10 -1.77 -8.58
CA GLU A 87 -18.55 -0.42 -8.78
C GLU A 87 -18.09 -0.21 -10.24
N LEU A 88 -17.38 -1.19 -10.81
CA LEU A 88 -16.96 -1.20 -12.21
C LEU A 88 -18.17 -1.05 -13.14
N SER A 89 -19.22 -1.85 -12.93
CA SER A 89 -20.44 -1.84 -13.74
C SER A 89 -21.08 -0.47 -13.77
N ILE A 90 -21.29 0.13 -12.59
CA ILE A 90 -21.99 1.41 -12.43
C ILE A 90 -21.14 2.55 -12.98
N LYS A 91 -19.86 2.62 -12.58
CA LYS A 91 -18.97 3.73 -12.94
C LYS A 91 -18.73 3.82 -14.44
N TRP A 92 -18.64 2.67 -15.12
CA TRP A 92 -18.28 2.60 -16.54
C TRP A 92 -19.46 2.26 -17.45
N ARG A 93 -20.69 2.17 -16.91
CA ARG A 93 -21.91 1.82 -17.66
C ARG A 93 -21.74 0.51 -18.44
N LEU A 94 -21.25 -0.52 -17.73
CA LEU A 94 -20.90 -1.84 -18.28
C LEU A 94 -21.96 -2.90 -17.98
N GLU A 95 -23.22 -2.51 -17.77
CA GLU A 95 -24.29 -3.42 -17.34
C GLU A 95 -24.48 -4.58 -18.33
N ASN A 96 -24.41 -4.29 -19.63
CA ASN A 96 -24.52 -5.31 -20.68
C ASN A 96 -23.32 -6.28 -20.68
N ALA A 97 -22.10 -5.76 -20.47
CA ALA A 97 -20.91 -6.59 -20.40
C ALA A 97 -20.97 -7.52 -19.17
N ILE A 98 -21.43 -7.00 -18.03
CA ILE A 98 -21.59 -7.78 -16.79
C ILE A 98 -22.70 -8.83 -16.94
N ARG A 99 -23.81 -8.52 -17.63
CA ARG A 99 -24.86 -9.51 -17.99
C ARG A 99 -24.33 -10.63 -18.88
N ASN A 100 -23.40 -10.34 -19.78
CA ASN A 100 -22.77 -11.38 -20.59
C ASN A 100 -21.83 -12.25 -19.75
N ILE A 101 -21.09 -11.65 -18.82
CA ILE A 101 -20.20 -12.36 -17.89
C ILE A 101 -20.99 -13.35 -17.01
N THR A 102 -22.16 -12.96 -16.50
CA THR A 102 -22.98 -13.85 -15.67
C THR A 102 -23.56 -15.04 -16.43
N ARG A 103 -23.79 -14.89 -17.73
CA ARG A 103 -24.17 -16.02 -18.60
C ARG A 103 -23.00 -16.95 -18.91
N ALA A 104 -21.78 -16.41 -18.97
CA ALA A 104 -20.57 -17.16 -19.32
C ALA A 104 -19.94 -17.88 -18.11
N VAL A 105 -20.04 -17.31 -16.91
CA VAL A 105 -19.35 -17.81 -15.72
C VAL A 105 -20.36 -18.31 -14.70
N ARG A 106 -20.29 -19.62 -14.37
CA ARG A 106 -21.13 -20.21 -13.34
C ARG A 106 -20.86 -19.57 -11.98
N GLY A 107 -21.92 -19.33 -11.22
CA GLY A 107 -21.84 -18.76 -9.88
C GLY A 107 -21.72 -17.24 -9.84
N ILE A 108 -21.89 -16.52 -10.96
CA ILE A 108 -22.01 -15.06 -10.96
C ILE A 108 -23.45 -14.67 -11.29
N ASN A 109 -24.07 -13.88 -10.42
CA ASN A 109 -25.44 -13.41 -10.58
C ASN A 109 -25.50 -11.89 -10.53
N ILE A 110 -26.53 -11.32 -11.17
CA ILE A 110 -26.86 -9.90 -11.03
C ILE A 110 -28.21 -9.82 -10.31
N LEU A 111 -28.23 -9.12 -9.20
CA LEU A 111 -29.46 -8.63 -8.59
C LEU A 111 -29.67 -7.22 -9.10
N ASP A 112 -30.71 -7.04 -9.92
CA ASP A 112 -31.10 -5.75 -10.47
C ASP A 112 -32.53 -5.46 -9.99
N SER A 113 -32.64 -4.52 -9.05
CA SER A 113 -33.94 -4.09 -8.50
C SER A 113 -34.58 -2.95 -9.30
N GLY A 114 -33.95 -2.50 -10.39
CA GLY A 114 -34.31 -1.28 -11.13
C GLY A 114 -33.83 0.02 -10.47
N ILE A 115 -33.33 -0.04 -9.23
CA ILE A 115 -32.76 1.09 -8.47
C ILE A 115 -31.28 0.84 -8.15
N GLU A 116 -30.91 -0.41 -7.87
CA GLU A 116 -29.53 -0.81 -7.59
C GLU A 116 -29.16 -2.06 -8.39
N LEU A 117 -27.97 -2.02 -9.02
CA LEU A 117 -27.35 -3.17 -9.64
C LEU A 117 -26.29 -3.71 -8.68
N ASN A 118 -26.40 -4.99 -8.32
CA ASN A 118 -25.43 -5.69 -7.48
C ASN A 118 -24.98 -6.97 -8.17
N VAL A 119 -23.66 -7.13 -8.30
CA VAL A 119 -23.04 -8.37 -8.74
C VAL A 119 -22.78 -9.26 -7.52
N GLU A 120 -23.26 -10.49 -7.55
CA GLU A 120 -23.01 -11.50 -6.51
C GLU A 120 -22.19 -12.66 -7.07
N ILE A 121 -21.14 -13.05 -6.34
CA ILE A 121 -20.31 -14.20 -6.70
C ILE A 121 -20.41 -15.31 -5.66
N ASP A 122 -20.86 -16.48 -6.08
CA ASP A 122 -20.80 -17.71 -5.31
C ASP A 122 -19.38 -18.25 -5.29
N TRP A 123 -18.68 -17.96 -4.19
CA TRP A 123 -17.30 -18.37 -3.92
C TRP A 123 -17.04 -19.89 -3.99
N ARG A 124 -18.09 -20.73 -3.93
CA ARG A 124 -17.94 -22.19 -4.04
C ARG A 124 -17.84 -22.66 -5.48
N ASN A 125 -18.48 -21.95 -6.39
CA ASN A 125 -18.69 -22.38 -7.78
C ASN A 125 -17.95 -21.51 -8.80
N ALA A 126 -17.66 -20.25 -8.47
CA ALA A 126 -16.95 -19.35 -9.38
C ALA A 126 -15.44 -19.52 -9.30
N HIS A 127 -14.76 -19.54 -10.44
CA HIS A 127 -13.30 -19.51 -10.53
C HIS A 127 -12.80 -18.12 -10.98
N LEU A 128 -11.73 -17.62 -10.35
CA LEU A 128 -11.19 -16.30 -10.68
C LEU A 128 -10.66 -16.21 -12.11
N THR A 129 -10.04 -17.27 -12.62
CA THR A 129 -9.53 -17.32 -13.99
C THR A 129 -10.66 -17.20 -15.02
N ASP A 130 -11.81 -17.86 -14.75
CA ASP A 130 -12.99 -17.80 -15.62
C ASP A 130 -13.61 -16.40 -15.62
N LEU A 131 -13.71 -15.78 -14.43
CA LEU A 131 -14.15 -14.39 -14.30
C LEU A 131 -13.22 -13.43 -15.06
N LEU A 132 -11.91 -13.55 -14.90
CA LEU A 132 -10.94 -12.71 -15.59
C LEU A 132 -10.98 -12.89 -17.10
N ASN A 133 -11.13 -14.14 -17.56
CA ASN A 133 -11.31 -14.43 -18.98
C ASN A 133 -12.62 -13.83 -19.52
N ALA A 134 -13.72 -13.94 -18.79
CA ALA A 134 -14.99 -13.34 -19.19
C ALA A 134 -14.92 -11.80 -19.24
N LEU A 135 -14.24 -11.15 -18.29
CA LEU A 135 -13.94 -9.71 -18.36
C LEU A 135 -13.10 -9.37 -19.60
N SER A 136 -12.04 -10.15 -19.85
CA SER A 136 -11.16 -9.99 -21.02
C SER A 136 -11.92 -10.12 -22.35
N MET A 137 -12.89 -11.03 -22.45
CA MET A 137 -13.67 -11.21 -23.68
C MET A 137 -14.73 -10.13 -23.90
N ASN A 138 -15.23 -9.49 -22.84
CA ASN A 138 -16.33 -8.51 -22.92
C ASN A 138 -15.87 -7.05 -22.91
N LEU A 139 -14.59 -6.77 -22.63
CA LEU A 139 -14.04 -5.42 -22.54
C LEU A 139 -12.85 -5.26 -23.48
N SER A 140 -12.70 -4.10 -24.11
CA SER A 140 -11.53 -3.83 -24.96
C SER A 140 -10.23 -3.76 -24.17
N GLN A 141 -10.30 -3.23 -22.95
CA GLN A 141 -9.21 -3.17 -21.98
C GLN A 141 -9.77 -3.00 -20.56
N ILE A 142 -9.11 -3.60 -19.57
CA ILE A 142 -9.43 -3.40 -18.15
C ILE A 142 -8.17 -3.38 -17.30
N VAL A 143 -8.15 -2.55 -16.25
CA VAL A 143 -7.10 -2.55 -15.22
C VAL A 143 -7.60 -3.24 -13.96
N ILE A 144 -6.85 -4.22 -13.45
CA ILE A 144 -7.04 -4.80 -12.12
C ILE A 144 -5.98 -4.19 -11.21
N ALA A 145 -6.40 -3.26 -10.37
CA ALA A 145 -5.53 -2.57 -9.42
C ALA A 145 -5.71 -3.17 -8.02
N ILE A 146 -4.64 -3.71 -7.44
CA ILE A 146 -4.64 -4.33 -6.10
C ILE A 146 -3.72 -3.51 -5.20
N ASP A 147 -4.32 -2.76 -4.28
CA ASP A 147 -3.60 -1.98 -3.27
C ASP A 147 -3.17 -2.91 -2.11
N GLU A 148 -1.93 -2.76 -1.64
CA GLU A 148 -1.32 -3.59 -0.59
C GLU A 148 -1.32 -5.10 -0.92
N ALA A 149 -0.97 -5.43 -2.16
CA ALA A 149 -1.01 -6.76 -2.75
C ALA A 149 -0.18 -7.82 -2.00
N GLN A 150 0.82 -7.41 -1.21
CA GLN A 150 1.60 -8.34 -0.38
C GLN A 150 0.74 -9.11 0.65
N ILE A 151 -0.45 -8.60 0.97
CA ILE A 151 -1.40 -9.25 1.89
C ILE A 151 -1.94 -10.55 1.28
N LEU A 152 -2.03 -10.62 -0.06
CA LEU A 152 -2.50 -11.81 -0.78
C LEU A 152 -1.60 -13.03 -0.58
N ARG A 153 -0.36 -12.88 -0.11
CA ARG A 153 0.50 -14.02 0.27
C ARG A 153 -0.17 -14.93 1.33
N MET A 154 -1.02 -14.35 2.18
CA MET A 154 -1.76 -15.06 3.22
C MET A 154 -2.94 -15.88 2.67
N MET A 155 -3.27 -15.69 1.38
CA MET A 155 -4.29 -16.46 0.65
C MET A 155 -3.72 -17.75 0.04
N LYS A 156 -2.44 -18.08 0.24
CA LYS A 156 -1.87 -19.35 -0.20
C LYS A 156 -2.13 -20.46 0.83
N GLY A 157 -2.38 -21.69 0.37
CA GLY A 157 -2.56 -22.89 1.22
C GLY A 157 -3.87 -23.64 0.99
N PHE A 158 -4.10 -24.68 1.79
CA PHE A 158 -5.28 -25.55 1.67
C PHE A 158 -6.59 -24.76 1.77
N GLY A 159 -7.50 -24.98 0.82
CA GLY A 159 -8.80 -24.32 0.79
C GLY A 159 -8.76 -22.82 0.43
N LYS A 160 -7.61 -22.27 0.06
CA LYS A 160 -7.45 -20.85 -0.33
C LYS A 160 -7.10 -20.69 -1.82
N ILE A 161 -6.63 -19.51 -2.24
CA ILE A 161 -6.33 -19.16 -3.64
C ILE A 161 -4.90 -18.67 -3.76
N ASP A 162 -4.09 -19.40 -4.52
CA ASP A 162 -2.74 -18.93 -4.85
C ASP A 162 -2.81 -17.84 -5.94
N PHE A 163 -2.73 -16.59 -5.51
CA PHE A 163 -2.76 -15.45 -6.41
C PHE A 163 -1.58 -15.41 -7.39
N THR A 164 -0.44 -16.03 -7.06
CA THR A 164 0.69 -16.07 -8.01
C THR A 164 0.32 -16.86 -9.27
N GLN A 165 -0.51 -17.91 -9.14
CA GLN A 165 -1.03 -18.67 -10.27
C GLN A 165 -2.06 -17.88 -11.08
N VAL A 166 -2.96 -17.15 -10.40
CA VAL A 166 -3.96 -16.29 -11.06
C VAL A 166 -3.28 -15.18 -11.85
N LEU A 167 -2.25 -14.56 -11.26
CA LEU A 167 -1.43 -13.54 -11.89
C LEU A 167 -0.66 -14.10 -13.09
N ALA A 168 -0.04 -15.28 -12.97
CA ALA A 168 0.65 -15.93 -14.08
C ALA A 168 -0.29 -16.23 -15.26
N TYR A 169 -1.48 -16.80 -14.97
CA TYR A 169 -2.53 -17.02 -15.98
C TYR A 169 -2.94 -15.72 -16.67
N THR A 170 -3.15 -14.65 -15.91
CA THR A 170 -3.53 -13.33 -16.44
C THR A 170 -2.46 -12.77 -17.37
N TYR A 171 -1.20 -12.90 -16.97
CA TYR A 171 -0.06 -12.43 -17.75
C TYR A 171 -0.01 -13.10 -19.12
N ASP A 172 -0.10 -14.44 -19.14
CA ASP A 172 0.14 -15.26 -20.33
C ASP A 172 -1.04 -15.25 -21.30
N ASN A 173 -2.29 -15.13 -20.80
CA ASN A 173 -3.47 -15.40 -21.60
C ASN A 173 -4.32 -14.16 -21.92
N LEU A 174 -4.27 -13.11 -21.10
CA LEU A 174 -5.31 -12.06 -21.12
C LEU A 174 -4.81 -10.70 -21.60
N ASN A 175 -4.33 -10.59 -22.85
CA ASN A 175 -3.57 -9.45 -23.41
C ASN A 175 -4.16 -8.03 -23.24
N ASN A 176 -5.43 -7.91 -22.93
CA ASN A 176 -6.13 -6.64 -22.63
C ASN A 176 -6.40 -6.38 -21.14
N VAL A 177 -6.00 -7.28 -20.23
CA VAL A 177 -6.08 -7.11 -18.77
C VAL A 177 -4.74 -6.58 -18.24
N LYS A 178 -4.69 -5.35 -17.75
CA LYS A 178 -3.51 -4.78 -17.08
C LYS A 178 -3.59 -5.05 -15.59
N VAL A 179 -2.47 -5.33 -14.94
CA VAL A 179 -2.42 -5.50 -13.49
C VAL A 179 -1.52 -4.43 -12.88
N VAL A 180 -2.04 -3.72 -11.88
CA VAL A 180 -1.26 -2.77 -11.07
C VAL A 180 -1.31 -3.23 -9.62
N LEU A 181 -0.15 -3.51 -9.04
CA LEU A 181 0.01 -3.94 -7.67
C LEU A 181 0.68 -2.84 -6.87
N THR A 182 0.24 -2.56 -5.64
CA THR A 182 1.01 -1.71 -4.72
C THR A 182 1.46 -2.51 -3.51
N GLY A 183 2.52 -2.05 -2.83
CA GLY A 183 2.89 -2.59 -1.53
C GLY A 183 3.67 -1.64 -0.65
N SER A 184 3.23 -1.50 0.60
CA SER A 184 3.99 -0.78 1.64
C SER A 184 5.13 -1.59 2.24
N GLU A 185 5.00 -2.91 2.30
CA GLU A 185 6.04 -3.84 2.74
C GLU A 185 6.83 -4.32 1.51
N VAL A 186 7.78 -3.50 1.04
CA VAL A 186 8.44 -3.66 -0.27
C VAL A 186 9.05 -5.06 -0.43
N GLY A 187 9.82 -5.51 0.56
CA GLY A 187 10.46 -6.83 0.52
C GLY A 187 9.44 -7.98 0.54
N LEU A 188 8.31 -7.81 1.22
CA LEU A 188 7.26 -8.83 1.24
C LEU A 188 6.46 -8.90 -0.07
N LEU A 189 6.30 -7.77 -0.77
CA LEU A 189 5.75 -7.78 -2.12
C LEU A 189 6.72 -8.44 -3.11
N HIS A 190 8.02 -8.14 -3.05
CA HIS A 190 9.02 -8.84 -3.87
C HIS A 190 9.03 -10.36 -3.60
N ASP A 191 9.02 -10.78 -2.33
CA ASP A 191 8.95 -12.20 -1.96
C ASP A 191 7.67 -12.86 -2.48
N PHE A 192 6.54 -12.16 -2.45
CA PHE A 192 5.26 -12.66 -2.95
C PHE A 192 5.25 -12.87 -4.46
N LEU A 193 5.81 -11.92 -5.22
CA LEU A 193 5.92 -12.03 -6.68
C LEU A 193 6.96 -13.09 -7.08
N GLY A 194 8.08 -13.16 -6.36
CA GLY A 194 9.13 -14.16 -6.57
C GLY A 194 9.67 -14.17 -8.00
N LEU A 195 9.84 -13.00 -8.61
CA LEU A 195 10.23 -12.86 -10.02
C LEU A 195 11.60 -13.50 -10.34
N ASP A 196 12.49 -13.57 -9.34
CA ASP A 196 13.82 -14.18 -9.42
C ASP A 196 13.89 -15.63 -8.91
N ASN A 197 12.76 -16.21 -8.49
CA ASN A 197 12.70 -17.57 -7.97
C ASN A 197 12.20 -18.55 -9.05
N PRO A 198 13.01 -19.49 -9.56
CA PRO A 198 12.61 -20.44 -10.60
C PRO A 198 11.38 -21.31 -10.27
N LYS A 199 11.02 -21.44 -8.98
CA LYS A 199 9.83 -22.17 -8.53
C LYS A 199 8.57 -21.29 -8.46
N SER A 200 8.69 -19.98 -8.63
CA SER A 200 7.55 -19.05 -8.63
C SER A 200 6.77 -19.16 -9.94
N PRO A 201 5.43 -19.19 -9.90
CA PRO A 201 4.62 -19.11 -11.11
C PRO A 201 4.87 -17.85 -11.94
N LEU A 202 5.36 -16.76 -11.33
CA LEU A 202 5.67 -15.50 -12.01
C LEU A 202 7.14 -15.38 -12.47
N TYR A 203 7.97 -16.41 -12.26
CA TYR A 203 9.37 -16.39 -12.69
C TYR A 203 9.50 -16.08 -14.19
N GLY A 204 10.47 -15.21 -14.53
CA GLY A 204 10.77 -14.84 -15.92
C GLY A 204 9.73 -13.92 -16.59
N ARG A 205 8.64 -13.54 -15.91
CA ARG A 205 7.67 -12.57 -16.43
C ARG A 205 8.10 -11.16 -16.09
N PHE A 206 8.14 -10.30 -17.10
CA PHE A 206 8.52 -8.91 -16.93
C PHE A 206 7.43 -8.11 -16.22
N VAL A 207 7.77 -7.49 -15.10
CA VAL A 207 6.93 -6.58 -14.31
C VAL A 207 7.64 -5.23 -14.28
N GLU A 208 6.96 -4.16 -14.69
CA GLU A 208 7.50 -2.82 -14.50
C GLU A 208 7.49 -2.45 -13.01
N GLU A 209 8.46 -1.67 -12.58
CA GLU A 209 8.57 -1.24 -11.18
C GLU A 209 8.57 0.29 -11.09
N LEU A 210 7.77 0.82 -10.18
CA LEU A 210 7.74 2.24 -9.85
C LEU A 210 7.87 2.40 -8.33
N THR A 211 8.85 3.18 -7.87
CA THR A 211 9.02 3.46 -6.44
C THR A 211 8.61 4.88 -6.12
N ILE A 212 7.58 5.02 -5.27
CA ILE A 212 7.15 6.31 -4.73
C ILE A 212 7.95 6.61 -3.46
N LYS A 213 8.83 7.61 -3.55
CA LYS A 213 9.71 8.05 -2.46
C LYS A 213 9.03 9.11 -1.59
N PRO A 214 9.45 9.29 -0.32
CA PRO A 214 9.10 10.47 0.48
C PRO A 214 9.40 11.78 -0.28
N PHE A 215 8.72 12.85 0.10
CA PHE A 215 9.05 14.16 -0.42
C PHE A 215 10.46 14.56 -0.04
N SER A 216 11.14 15.27 -0.93
CA SER A 216 12.35 15.99 -0.54
C SER A 216 11.98 17.09 0.45
N ARG A 217 12.95 17.53 1.27
CA ARG A 217 12.77 18.64 2.20
C ARG A 217 12.10 19.86 1.56
N GLY A 218 12.56 20.26 0.37
CA GLY A 218 11.98 21.38 -0.38
C GLY A 218 10.53 21.13 -0.80
N ALA A 219 10.21 19.93 -1.30
CA ALA A 219 8.85 19.57 -1.65
C ALA A 219 7.92 19.53 -0.42
N SER A 220 8.40 19.09 0.74
CA SER A 220 7.64 19.10 2.00
C SER A 220 7.31 20.52 2.47
N ILE A 221 8.26 21.44 2.40
CA ILE A 221 8.05 22.86 2.72
C ILE A 221 6.97 23.44 1.80
N GLN A 222 7.10 23.22 0.49
CA GLN A 222 6.14 23.74 -0.49
C GLN A 222 4.74 23.11 -0.32
N PHE A 223 4.67 21.81 0.00
CA PHE A 223 3.42 21.13 0.30
C PHE A 223 2.69 21.79 1.48
N LEU A 224 3.40 22.04 2.59
CA LEU A 224 2.81 22.67 3.77
C LEU A 224 2.38 24.11 3.49
N ILE A 225 3.25 24.93 2.91
CA ILE A 225 2.92 26.34 2.57
C ILE A 225 1.70 26.42 1.66
N THR A 226 1.67 25.60 0.61
CA THR A 226 0.54 25.54 -0.33
C THR A 226 -0.74 25.10 0.37
N GLY A 227 -0.66 24.08 1.23
CA GLY A 227 -1.80 23.59 2.01
C GLY A 227 -2.35 24.65 2.95
N PHE A 228 -1.50 25.32 3.73
CA PHE A 228 -1.95 26.38 4.64
C PHE A 228 -2.60 27.55 3.91
N ARG A 229 -2.04 27.93 2.75
CA ARG A 229 -2.63 28.95 1.88
C ARG A 229 -4.04 28.57 1.38
N GLN A 230 -4.29 27.30 1.06
CA GLN A 230 -5.63 26.84 0.64
C GLN A 230 -6.69 27.00 1.74
N TYR A 231 -6.29 26.96 3.01
CA TYR A 231 -7.17 27.08 4.17
C TYR A 231 -7.16 28.47 4.81
N GLY A 232 -6.38 29.42 4.29
CA GLY A 232 -6.25 30.77 4.87
C GLY A 232 -5.65 30.78 6.28
N VAL A 233 -4.84 29.78 6.62
CA VAL A 233 -4.18 29.67 7.94
C VAL A 233 -2.77 30.22 7.83
N GLU A 234 -2.40 31.13 8.72
CA GLU A 234 -1.05 31.67 8.80
C GLU A 234 -0.15 30.77 9.65
N VAL A 235 1.05 30.50 9.15
CA VAL A 235 2.09 29.75 9.85
C VAL A 235 3.44 30.42 9.64
N THR A 236 4.32 30.31 10.63
CA THR A 236 5.68 30.86 10.49
C THR A 236 6.56 29.92 9.68
N ILE A 237 7.57 30.47 8.99
CA ILE A 237 8.54 29.63 8.26
C ILE A 237 9.29 28.68 9.20
N ASN A 238 9.62 29.13 10.42
CA ASN A 238 10.32 28.31 11.41
C ASN A 238 9.48 27.10 11.82
N GLU A 239 8.17 27.29 12.05
CA GLU A 239 7.26 26.18 12.32
C GLU A 239 7.23 25.16 11.17
N VAL A 240 7.17 25.62 9.93
CA VAL A 240 7.21 24.73 8.75
C VAL A 240 8.52 23.95 8.68
N LEU A 241 9.66 24.61 8.90
CA LEU A 241 10.98 23.95 8.88
C LEU A 241 11.09 22.89 9.99
N ASP A 242 10.68 23.22 11.22
CA ASP A 242 10.70 22.31 12.36
C ASP A 242 9.87 21.06 12.11
N VAL A 243 8.70 21.21 11.49
CA VAL A 243 7.80 20.10 11.14
C VAL A 243 8.42 19.22 10.07
N VAL A 244 8.99 19.82 9.03
CA VAL A 244 9.61 19.07 7.93
C VAL A 244 10.81 18.28 8.42
N ASP A 245 11.67 18.89 9.24
CA ASP A 245 12.86 18.23 9.79
C ASP A 245 12.49 17.07 10.73
N LYS A 246 11.31 17.13 11.36
CA LYS A 246 10.77 16.05 12.21
C LYS A 246 10.01 14.96 11.46
N LEU A 247 9.27 15.30 10.39
CA LEU A 247 8.39 14.37 9.68
C LEU A 247 8.99 13.80 8.38
N ASP A 248 10.18 14.24 8.02
CA ASP A 248 11.09 13.64 7.02
C ASP A 248 10.40 13.27 5.70
N GLY A 249 9.55 14.19 5.21
CA GLY A 249 8.92 14.06 3.90
C GLY A 249 7.84 12.99 3.76
N ILE A 250 7.41 12.33 4.84
CA ILE A 250 6.29 11.39 4.77
C ILE A 250 4.98 12.16 4.60
N VAL A 251 4.45 12.13 3.38
CA VAL A 251 3.28 12.91 2.95
C VAL A 251 2.10 12.76 3.90
N GLY A 252 1.74 11.54 4.29
CA GLY A 252 0.60 11.33 5.20
C GLY A 252 0.78 11.96 6.57
N TRP A 253 2.00 12.08 7.09
CA TRP A 253 2.25 12.79 8.34
C TRP A 253 2.22 14.30 8.16
N LEU A 254 2.74 14.83 7.05
CA LEU A 254 2.61 16.25 6.70
C LEU A 254 1.13 16.65 6.54
N THR A 255 0.34 15.82 5.85
CA THR A 255 -1.11 15.98 5.71
C THR A 255 -1.80 15.96 7.07
N TYR A 256 -1.45 15.00 7.93
CA TYR A 256 -2.02 14.89 9.28
C TYR A 256 -1.74 16.14 10.12
N TYR A 257 -0.49 16.60 10.11
CA TYR A 257 -0.08 17.81 10.81
C TYR A 257 -0.84 19.04 10.29
N GLY A 258 -0.86 19.25 8.97
CA GLY A 258 -1.60 20.36 8.35
C GLY A 258 -3.08 20.33 8.68
N ASN A 259 -3.71 19.15 8.65
CA ASN A 259 -5.11 18.97 9.03
C ASN A 259 -5.38 19.37 10.49
N ALA A 260 -4.52 18.93 11.42
CA ALA A 260 -4.64 19.25 12.83
C ALA A 260 -4.48 20.75 13.10
N ARG A 261 -3.49 21.40 12.46
CA ARG A 261 -3.28 22.86 12.56
C ARG A 261 -4.47 23.65 12.02
N VAL A 262 -5.01 23.26 10.86
CA VAL A 262 -6.21 23.89 10.27
C VAL A 262 -7.44 23.77 11.18
N ARG A 263 -7.54 22.70 11.96
CA ARG A 263 -8.61 22.49 12.96
C ARG A 263 -8.38 23.25 14.28
N GLY A 264 -7.38 24.12 14.35
CA GLY A 264 -7.12 24.99 15.50
C GLY A 264 -6.25 24.38 16.59
N ILE A 265 -5.65 23.21 16.38
CA ILE A 265 -4.69 22.64 17.33
C ILE A 265 -3.37 23.37 17.14
N ASN A 266 -2.99 24.24 18.08
CA ASN A 266 -1.76 25.05 17.99
C ASN A 266 -0.55 24.39 18.66
N ASN A 267 -0.77 23.47 19.59
CA ASN A 267 0.34 22.79 20.27
C ASN A 267 0.89 21.66 19.38
N ILE A 268 2.10 21.85 18.85
CA ILE A 268 2.77 20.89 17.98
C ILE A 268 3.02 19.54 18.68
N ASN A 269 3.34 19.55 19.97
CA ASN A 269 3.59 18.33 20.74
C ASN A 269 2.30 17.50 20.89
N GLU A 270 1.16 18.16 21.07
CA GLU A 270 -0.15 17.50 21.09
C GLU A 270 -0.43 16.78 19.76
N ILE A 271 -0.07 17.40 18.63
CA ILE A 271 -0.23 16.79 17.31
C ILE A 271 0.63 15.52 17.19
N TYR A 272 1.89 15.57 17.64
CA TYR A 272 2.77 14.40 17.64
C TYR A 272 2.29 13.29 18.57
N GLU A 273 1.79 13.62 19.76
CA GLU A 273 1.18 12.64 20.67
C GLU A 273 -0.01 11.93 20.03
N ARG A 274 -0.89 12.68 19.35
CA ARG A 274 -2.02 12.09 18.63
C ARG A 274 -1.54 11.24 17.45
N ALA A 275 -0.51 11.66 16.72
CA ALA A 275 0.09 10.87 15.64
C ALA A 275 0.68 9.55 16.15
N MET A 276 1.35 9.56 17.30
CA MET A 276 1.85 8.33 17.95
C MET A 276 0.71 7.37 18.31
N LYS A 277 -0.42 7.88 18.81
CA LYS A 277 -1.60 7.04 19.11
C LYS A 277 -2.20 6.39 17.86
N LEU A 278 -2.14 7.06 16.70
CA LEU A 278 -2.67 6.49 15.44
C LEU A 278 -1.91 5.25 14.96
N ILE A 279 -0.63 5.12 15.33
CA ILE A 279 0.18 3.94 14.95
C ILE A 279 0.13 2.83 16.01
N ASP A 280 -0.57 3.02 17.14
CA ASP A 280 -0.60 2.03 18.23
C ASP A 280 -1.14 0.68 17.78
N GLY A 281 -2.22 0.67 16.99
CA GLY A 281 -2.80 -0.56 16.46
C GLY A 281 -1.84 -1.31 15.53
N ASP A 282 -1.28 -0.60 14.55
CA ASP A 282 -0.28 -1.13 13.61
C ASP A 282 0.94 -1.69 14.39
N LEU A 283 1.46 -0.93 15.37
CA LEU A 283 2.60 -1.35 16.18
C LEU A 283 2.27 -2.54 17.08
N LYS A 284 1.11 -2.58 17.73
CA LYS A 284 0.72 -3.71 18.59
C LYS A 284 0.70 -5.01 17.78
N SER A 285 0.14 -4.98 16.57
CA SER A 285 0.11 -6.12 15.64
C SER A 285 1.52 -6.53 15.16
N LEU A 286 2.41 -5.56 14.94
CA LEU A 286 3.80 -5.83 14.60
C LEU A 286 4.54 -6.50 15.77
N LEU A 287 4.50 -5.87 16.95
CA LEU A 287 5.28 -6.24 18.12
C LEU A 287 4.83 -7.58 18.72
N SER A 288 3.57 -7.98 18.54
CA SER A 288 3.08 -9.30 18.99
C SER A 288 3.70 -10.46 18.21
N ARG A 289 4.33 -10.22 17.06
CA ARG A 289 4.95 -11.27 16.23
C ARG A 289 6.33 -11.70 16.75
N SER A 290 7.05 -10.82 17.44
CA SER A 290 8.35 -11.12 18.03
C SER A 290 8.75 -10.06 19.04
N ILE A 291 9.20 -10.50 20.22
CA ILE A 291 9.75 -9.60 21.26
C ILE A 291 10.97 -8.81 20.75
N TYR A 292 11.75 -9.39 19.82
CA TYR A 292 12.95 -8.74 19.29
C TYR A 292 12.62 -7.51 18.43
N TYR A 293 11.42 -7.41 17.85
CA TYR A 293 11.06 -6.25 17.03
C TYR A 293 11.05 -4.96 17.86
N GLY A 294 10.42 -4.99 19.04
CA GLY A 294 10.39 -3.83 19.92
C GLY A 294 11.79 -3.41 20.37
N LEU A 295 12.62 -4.37 20.74
CA LEU A 295 13.98 -4.11 21.24
C LEU A 295 14.91 -3.60 20.13
N VAL A 296 14.77 -4.08 18.89
CA VAL A 296 15.51 -3.57 17.74
C VAL A 296 15.12 -2.13 17.46
N LEU A 297 13.82 -1.83 17.42
CA LEU A 297 13.33 -0.46 17.18
C LEU A 297 13.77 0.49 18.30
N GLU A 298 13.71 0.05 19.55
CA GLU A 298 14.20 0.80 20.70
C GLU A 298 15.71 1.07 20.61
N ALA A 299 16.51 0.06 20.25
CA ALA A 299 17.95 0.21 20.09
C ALA A 299 18.29 1.26 19.02
N ILE A 300 17.66 1.16 17.84
CA ILE A 300 17.89 2.08 16.72
C ILE A 300 17.43 3.51 17.09
N ALA A 301 16.26 3.65 17.71
CA ALA A 301 15.75 4.95 18.16
C ALA A 301 16.69 5.62 19.18
N ARG A 302 17.37 4.84 20.01
CA ARG A 302 18.38 5.30 20.98
C ARG A 302 19.80 5.41 20.41
N GLY A 303 19.95 5.37 19.08
CA GLY A 303 21.20 5.64 18.39
C GLY A 303 22.13 4.44 18.21
N ARG A 304 21.68 3.21 18.49
CA ARG A 304 22.44 1.99 18.15
C ARG A 304 22.17 1.65 16.70
N LYS A 305 23.09 2.02 15.82
CA LYS A 305 22.89 1.97 14.37
C LYS A 305 23.55 0.78 13.71
N HIS A 306 24.53 0.14 14.33
CA HIS A 306 25.20 -1.03 13.78
C HIS A 306 24.72 -2.33 14.41
N PHE A 307 24.83 -3.43 13.66
CA PHE A 307 24.38 -4.75 14.07
C PHE A 307 24.89 -5.16 15.47
N ASN A 308 26.19 -4.97 15.73
CA ASN A 308 26.80 -5.37 17.00
C ASN A 308 26.25 -4.54 18.18
N GLU A 309 26.06 -3.23 17.98
CA GLU A 309 25.51 -2.33 18.99
C GLU A 309 24.06 -2.69 19.32
N ILE A 310 23.25 -3.00 18.30
CA ILE A 310 21.87 -3.43 18.46
C ILE A 310 21.81 -4.75 19.24
N ARG A 311 22.63 -5.74 18.88
CA ARG A 311 22.67 -7.03 19.59
C ARG A 311 23.10 -6.86 21.05
N GLU A 312 24.12 -6.06 21.29
CA GLU A 312 24.59 -5.76 22.65
C GLU A 312 23.49 -5.12 23.48
N TYR A 313 22.80 -4.12 22.93
CA TYR A 313 21.65 -3.48 23.57
C TYR A 313 20.56 -4.48 23.95
N ILE A 314 20.16 -5.35 23.02
CA ILE A 314 19.12 -6.35 23.25
C ILE A 314 19.55 -7.35 24.34
N THR A 315 20.81 -7.79 24.31
CA THR A 315 21.39 -8.72 25.30
C THR A 315 21.33 -8.13 26.71
N LEU A 316 21.72 -6.85 26.85
CA LEU A 316 21.65 -6.12 28.12
C LEU A 316 20.21 -5.92 28.60
N ARG A 317 19.28 -5.53 27.70
CA ARG A 317 17.87 -5.30 28.05
C ARG A 317 17.16 -6.58 28.50
N LEU A 318 17.47 -7.72 27.90
CA LEU A 318 16.85 -9.00 28.26
C LEU A 318 17.55 -9.74 29.40
N ASN A 319 18.73 -9.26 29.85
CA ASN A 319 19.58 -9.91 30.84
C ASN A 319 19.82 -11.41 30.54
N LYS A 320 20.00 -11.76 29.27
CA LYS A 320 20.27 -13.13 28.80
C LYS A 320 21.01 -13.10 27.47
N TYR A 321 21.70 -14.20 27.16
CA TYR A 321 22.31 -14.40 25.85
C TYR A 321 21.26 -14.38 24.74
N VAL A 322 21.55 -13.65 23.66
CA VAL A 322 20.72 -13.58 22.44
C VAL A 322 21.54 -14.11 21.28
N ALA A 323 21.02 -15.15 20.60
CA ALA A 323 21.67 -15.73 19.43
C ALA A 323 21.73 -14.72 18.28
N LEU A 324 22.83 -14.76 17.52
CA LEU A 324 23.03 -13.93 16.32
C LEU A 324 21.84 -14.01 15.34
N SER A 325 21.41 -15.24 15.07
CA SER A 325 20.32 -15.53 14.12
C SER A 325 18.97 -14.91 14.51
N GLU A 326 18.72 -14.68 15.80
CA GLU A 326 17.49 -14.03 16.28
C GLU A 326 17.46 -12.55 15.89
N VAL A 327 18.58 -11.86 16.07
CA VAL A 327 18.71 -10.44 15.71
C VAL A 327 18.74 -10.26 14.19
N GLU A 328 19.46 -11.13 13.47
CA GLU A 328 19.49 -11.13 12.01
C GLU A 328 18.09 -11.34 11.42
N ARG A 329 17.34 -12.31 11.94
CA ARG A 329 15.95 -12.56 11.53
C ARG A 329 15.07 -11.36 11.84
N ALA A 330 15.24 -10.73 13.00
CA ALA A 330 14.46 -9.54 13.37
C ALA A 330 14.71 -8.36 12.43
N LEU A 331 15.98 -8.03 12.17
CA LEU A 331 16.39 -6.98 11.25
C LEU A 331 15.91 -7.28 9.83
N SER A 332 16.11 -8.51 9.34
CA SER A 332 15.66 -8.95 8.01
C SER A 332 14.15 -8.77 7.83
N ASN A 333 13.34 -9.23 8.80
CA ASN A 333 11.89 -9.09 8.73
C ASN A 333 11.45 -7.62 8.78
N LEU A 334 12.03 -6.80 9.65
CA LEU A 334 11.71 -5.37 9.75
C LEU A 334 12.11 -4.61 8.47
N MET A 335 13.21 -4.98 7.82
CA MET A 335 13.61 -4.44 6.51
C MET A 335 12.61 -4.84 5.42
N LYS A 336 12.21 -6.13 5.37
CA LYS A 336 11.21 -6.61 4.40
C LYS A 336 9.85 -5.92 4.55
N MET A 337 9.48 -5.60 5.79
CA MET A 337 8.27 -4.82 6.12
C MET A 337 8.43 -3.31 5.88
N SER A 338 9.62 -2.84 5.47
CA SER A 338 9.93 -1.42 5.27
C SER A 338 9.69 -0.57 6.54
N ILE A 339 9.91 -1.15 7.71
CA ILE A 339 9.88 -0.45 9.00
C ILE A 339 11.24 0.19 9.28
N ILE A 340 12.32 -0.55 8.94
CA ILE A 340 13.69 -0.06 8.99
C ILE A 340 14.34 -0.18 7.60
N THR A 341 15.40 0.59 7.39
CA THR A 341 16.25 0.48 6.21
C THR A 341 17.71 0.40 6.64
N ARG A 342 18.58 0.00 5.70
CA ARG A 342 20.03 0.06 5.84
C ARG A 342 20.57 1.17 4.94
N VAL A 343 21.24 2.15 5.53
CA VAL A 343 21.85 3.27 4.80
C VAL A 343 23.35 3.02 4.56
N ALA A 344 24.05 4.03 4.03
CA ALA A 344 25.50 3.96 3.80
C ALA A 344 26.25 3.57 5.09
N HIS A 345 27.42 2.95 4.94
CA HIS A 345 28.23 2.42 6.06
C HIS A 345 27.55 1.32 6.90
N GLY A 346 26.41 0.80 6.44
CA GLY A 346 25.73 -0.32 7.05
C GLY A 346 24.96 0.03 8.32
N GLU A 347 24.66 1.30 8.54
CA GLU A 347 23.78 1.80 9.61
C GLU A 347 22.32 1.42 9.36
N TYR A 348 21.59 1.11 10.41
CA TYR A 348 20.15 0.89 10.39
C TYR A 348 19.39 2.13 10.84
N GLU A 349 18.31 2.46 10.14
CA GLU A 349 17.44 3.59 10.47
C GLU A 349 15.97 3.20 10.41
N ILE A 350 15.16 3.76 11.33
CA ILE A 350 13.70 3.62 11.30
C ILE A 350 13.15 4.56 10.23
N MET A 351 12.38 4.01 9.28
CA MET A 351 11.88 4.76 8.13
C MET A 351 10.75 5.73 8.49
N ASP A 352 9.88 5.37 9.43
CA ASP A 352 8.77 6.24 9.88
C ASP A 352 9.22 7.08 11.11
N PRO A 353 9.26 8.42 11.01
CA PRO A 353 9.72 9.27 12.10
C PRO A 353 8.80 9.21 13.33
N ILE A 354 7.50 8.93 13.17
CA ILE A 354 6.59 8.79 14.32
C ILE A 354 6.89 7.50 15.10
N ILE A 355 7.25 6.42 14.40
CA ILE A 355 7.77 5.20 15.06
C ILE A 355 9.05 5.55 15.81
N ARG A 356 10.00 6.26 15.17
CA ARG A 356 11.26 6.66 15.78
C ARG A 356 11.04 7.49 17.06
N MET A 357 10.17 8.50 17.01
CA MET A 357 9.83 9.34 18.17
C MET A 357 9.26 8.50 19.31
N LYS A 358 8.32 7.61 19.01
CA LYS A 358 7.68 6.78 20.03
C LYS A 358 8.67 5.88 20.77
N PHE A 359 9.61 5.27 20.04
CA PHE A 359 10.64 4.41 20.65
C PHE A 359 11.80 5.19 21.28
N SER A 360 11.90 6.51 21.03
CA SER A 360 12.89 7.38 21.69
C SER A 360 12.42 7.87 23.07
N GLN A 361 11.11 7.82 23.35
CA GLN A 361 10.49 8.30 24.60
C GLN A 361 10.43 7.23 25.71
N VAL A 362 10.61 5.95 25.35
CA VAL A 362 10.55 4.78 26.26
C VAL A 362 11.93 4.43 26.75
#